data_AF-A0A935NWE1-F1
#
_entry.id   AF-A0A935NWE1-F1
#
_cell.length_a   1.000
_cell.length_b   1.000
_cell.length_c   1.000
_cell.angle_alpha   90.00
_cell.angle_beta   90.00
_cell.angle_gamma   90.00
#
_symmetry.space_group_name_H-M   'P 1'
#
loop_
_entity.id
_entity.type
_entity.pdbx_description
1 polymer ?
#
loop_
_entity_poly.entity_id
_entity_poly.type
_entity_poly.pdbx_seq_one_letter_code
_entity_poly.pdbx_strand_id
1 'polypeptide(L)'
;MQARLRGHVIRRGDHVLLLEDVAGHGRPWVGVVTARGGALWLATSMGELRLTGPLARPRLAGPGYLLWAVGRRDAGALRLVRLGVLARPDELTEAVR
;
A
#
# COMPACT_ATOMS: atom_id res chain seq x y z
N MET A 1 4.65 -30.49 -2.91
CA MET A 1 5.74 -29.50 -2.79
C MET A 1 5.11 -28.18 -2.33
N GLN A 2 5.17 -27.86 -1.04
CA GLN A 2 4.55 -26.65 -0.48
C GLN A 2 5.30 -25.42 -0.99
N ALA A 3 4.70 -24.69 -1.92
CA ALA A 3 5.19 -23.38 -2.30
C ALA A 3 5.12 -22.49 -1.05
N ARG A 4 6.30 -22.08 -0.53
CA ARG A 4 6.40 -21.07 0.53
C ARG A 4 5.57 -19.86 0.09
N LEU A 5 4.55 -19.52 0.88
CA LEU A 5 3.76 -18.30 0.72
C LEU A 5 4.71 -17.10 0.66
N ARG A 6 4.74 -16.40 -0.49
CA ARG A 6 5.61 -15.23 -0.75
C ARG A 6 4.75 -13.98 -0.94
N GLY A 7 3.78 -13.75 -0.05
CA GLY A 7 2.97 -12.53 0.00
C GLY A 7 3.54 -11.41 0.87
N HIS A 8 2.86 -10.26 0.91
CA HIS A 8 3.06 -9.28 1.97
C HIS A 8 2.32 -9.74 3.22
N VAL A 9 3.06 -9.94 4.30
CA VAL A 9 2.55 -10.33 5.61
C VAL A 9 2.31 -9.07 6.43
N ILE A 10 1.08 -8.88 6.86
CA ILE A 10 0.68 -7.76 7.71
C ILE A 10 0.13 -8.34 9.01
N ARG A 11 0.69 -7.95 10.15
CA ARG A 11 0.17 -8.32 11.47
C ARG A 11 -0.76 -7.23 11.97
N ARG A 12 -1.97 -7.60 12.40
CA ARG A 12 -2.96 -6.69 12.99
C ARG A 12 -3.58 -7.37 14.21
N GLY A 13 -3.16 -6.98 15.41
CA GLY A 13 -3.46 -7.73 16.63
C GLY A 13 -3.01 -9.20 16.49
N ASP A 14 -3.91 -10.13 16.81
CA ASP A 14 -3.67 -11.57 16.69
C ASP A 14 -3.88 -12.14 15.28
N HIS A 15 -4.25 -11.28 14.32
CA HIS A 15 -4.51 -11.68 12.95
C HIS A 15 -3.33 -11.42 12.03
N VAL A 16 -3.08 -12.37 11.12
CA VAL A 16 -2.13 -12.22 10.01
C VAL A 16 -2.91 -12.12 8.72
N LEU A 17 -2.76 -10.98 8.04
CA LEU A 17 -3.25 -10.80 6.67
C LEU A 17 -2.14 -11.13 5.69
N LEU A 18 -2.43 -12.00 4.73
CA LEU A 18 -1.53 -12.34 3.63
C LEU A 18 -2.10 -11.82 2.32
N LEU A 19 -1.39 -10.91 1.68
CA LEU A 19 -1.72 -10.37 0.35
C LEU A 19 -0.75 -10.94 -0.68
N GLU A 20 -1.19 -11.95 -1.43
CA GLU A 20 -0.38 -12.60 -2.49
C GLU A 20 -0.73 -12.09 -3.89
N ASP A 21 -2.02 -11.88 -4.16
CA ASP A 21 -2.53 -11.40 -5.44
C ASP A 21 -3.77 -10.52 -5.23
N VAL A 22 -3.99 -9.57 -6.14
CA VAL A 22 -5.23 -8.79 -6.19
C VAL A 22 -5.86 -8.92 -7.57
N ALA A 23 -6.90 -9.75 -7.68
CA ALA A 23 -7.71 -9.90 -8.89
C ALA A 23 -6.89 -10.18 -10.17
N GLY A 24 -5.84 -10.99 -10.07
CA GLY A 24 -4.94 -11.34 -11.17
C GLY A 24 -3.90 -10.28 -11.52
N HIS A 25 -3.77 -9.19 -10.74
CA HIS A 25 -2.78 -8.14 -10.96
C HIS A 25 -1.39 -8.46 -10.37
N GLY A 26 -1.23 -9.63 -9.74
CA GLY A 26 -0.02 -10.03 -9.05
C GLY A 26 0.11 -9.39 -7.68
N ARG A 27 1.31 -9.53 -7.12
CA ARG A 27 1.63 -9.10 -5.75
C ARG A 27 1.46 -7.57 -5.61
N PRO A 28 0.62 -7.10 -4.67
CA PRO A 28 0.44 -5.66 -4.48
C PRO A 28 1.63 -5.03 -3.78
N TRP A 29 1.81 -3.73 -4.01
CA TRP A 29 2.65 -2.89 -3.16
C TRP A 29 1.91 -2.59 -1.87
N VAL A 30 2.60 -2.68 -0.74
CA VAL A 30 2.04 -2.35 0.57
C VAL A 30 2.90 -1.28 1.22
N GLY A 31 2.26 -0.24 1.73
CA GLY A 31 2.99 0.87 2.35
C GLY A 31 2.09 1.93 2.96
N VAL A 32 2.71 2.83 3.71
CA VAL A 32 2.06 4.02 4.28
C VAL A 32 2.18 5.15 3.28
N VAL A 33 1.10 5.90 3.09
CA VAL A 33 1.13 7.06 2.21
C VAL A 33 1.73 8.28 2.93
N THR A 34 2.62 8.99 2.25
CA THR A 34 3.21 10.26 2.70
C THR A 34 2.93 11.37 1.69
N ALA A 35 2.98 12.62 2.13
CA ALA A 35 2.94 13.79 1.24
C ALA A 35 4.30 14.47 1.22
N ARG A 36 4.85 14.67 0.01
CA ARG A 36 6.11 15.42 -0.20
C ARG A 36 6.02 16.24 -1.48
N GLY A 37 6.28 17.54 -1.37
CA GLY A 37 6.30 18.45 -2.52
C GLY A 37 4.98 18.48 -3.31
N GLY A 38 3.84 18.42 -2.63
CA GLY A 38 2.51 18.39 -3.27
C GLY A 38 2.13 17.07 -3.96
N ALA A 39 2.99 16.05 -3.90
CA ALA A 39 2.72 14.71 -4.42
C ALA A 39 2.49 13.72 -3.28
N LEU A 40 1.74 12.66 -3.59
CA LEU A 40 1.54 11.50 -2.71
C LEU A 40 2.57 10.42 -3.05
N TRP A 41 3.11 9.78 -2.02
CA TRP A 41 4.13 8.75 -2.13
C TRP A 41 3.71 7.55 -1.27
N LEU A 42 3.98 6.34 -1.75
CA LEU A 42 3.80 5.11 -1.00
C LEU A 42 5.16 4.68 -0.44
N ALA A 43 5.34 4.82 0.87
CA ALA A 43 6.52 4.35 1.58
C ALA A 43 6.37 2.85 1.87
N THR A 44 7.17 2.04 1.18
CA THR A 44 7.19 0.58 1.31
C THR A 44 8.49 0.12 1.95
N SER A 45 8.58 -1.16 2.35
CA SER A 45 9.84 -1.75 2.83
C SER A 45 10.93 -1.82 1.75
N MET A 46 10.59 -1.64 0.47
CA MET A 46 11.51 -1.65 -0.66
C MET A 46 11.85 -0.24 -1.17
N GLY A 47 11.40 0.80 -0.47
CA GLY A 47 11.58 2.20 -0.85
C GLY A 47 10.27 2.92 -1.16
N GLU A 48 10.40 4.15 -1.65
CA GLU A 48 9.26 5.04 -1.92
C GLU A 48 8.84 5.01 -3.40
N LEU A 49 7.53 5.01 -3.65
CA LEU A 49 6.95 5.11 -4.99
C LEU A 49 6.03 6.31 -5.09
N ARG A 50 6.23 7.18 -6.08
CA ARG A 50 5.30 8.30 -6.32
C ARG A 50 3.97 7.77 -6.85
N LEU A 51 2.86 8.12 -6.20
CA LEU A 51 1.53 7.71 -6.63
C LEU A 51 1.02 8.63 -7.73
N THR A 52 0.50 8.05 -8.81
CA THR A 52 -0.06 8.80 -9.94
C THR A 52 -1.37 8.19 -10.45
N GLY A 53 -2.10 8.96 -11.27
CA GLY A 53 -3.38 8.55 -11.84
C GLY A 53 -4.60 9.01 -11.02
N PRO A 54 -5.82 8.69 -11.47
CA PRO A 54 -7.05 9.23 -10.89
C PRO A 54 -7.30 8.78 -9.45
N LEU A 55 -6.72 7.66 -9.03
CA LEU A 55 -6.84 7.13 -7.67
C LEU A 55 -5.82 7.74 -6.69
N ALA A 56 -4.79 8.44 -7.18
CA ALA A 56 -3.79 9.11 -6.37
C ALA A 56 -4.32 10.45 -5.84
N ARG A 57 -5.37 10.40 -5.01
CA ARG A 57 -6.03 11.58 -4.44
C ARG A 57 -6.13 11.45 -2.92
N PRO A 58 -6.01 12.55 -2.15
CA PRO A 58 -5.96 12.48 -0.69
C PRO A 58 -7.16 11.82 -0.01
N ARG A 59 -8.35 11.84 -0.63
CA ARG A 59 -9.54 11.17 -0.06
C ARG A 59 -9.51 9.64 -0.15
N LEU A 60 -8.70 9.08 -1.04
CA LEU A 60 -8.60 7.63 -1.28
C LEU A 60 -7.25 7.06 -0.85
N ALA A 61 -6.20 7.87 -0.96
CA ALA A 61 -4.83 7.56 -0.60
C ALA A 61 -4.21 8.77 0.08
N GLY A 62 -4.81 9.21 1.19
CA GLY A 62 -4.33 10.37 1.95
C GLY A 62 -3.07 10.04 2.74
N PRO A 63 -2.29 11.06 3.16
CA PRO A 63 -1.16 10.86 4.06
C PRO A 63 -1.59 10.11 5.34
N GLY A 64 -0.74 9.20 5.80
CA GLY A 64 -0.98 8.37 6.98
C GLY A 64 -1.83 7.12 6.73
N TYR A 65 -2.41 6.93 5.55
CA TYR A 65 -3.16 5.70 5.24
C TYR A 65 -2.18 4.55 4.98
N LEU A 66 -2.43 3.38 5.57
CA LEU A 66 -1.79 2.13 5.15
C LEU A 66 -2.63 1.50 4.04
N LEU A 67 -2.03 1.28 2.89
CA LEU A 67 -2.72 0.77 1.70
C LEU A 67 -2.02 -0.45 1.12
N TRP A 68 -2.79 -1.27 0.40
CA TRP A 68 -2.26 -2.05 -0.71
C TRP A 68 -2.61 -1.38 -2.04
N ALA A 69 -1.72 -1.49 -3.03
CA ALA A 69 -1.86 -0.87 -4.33
C ALA A 69 -1.33 -1.77 -5.45
N VAL A 70 -2.07 -1.83 -6.55
CA VAL A 70 -1.61 -2.41 -7.82
C VAL A 70 -1.68 -1.37 -8.92
N GLY A 71 -0.74 -1.45 -9.85
CA GLY A 71 -0.61 -0.45 -10.88
C GLY A 71 0.57 -0.69 -11.80
N ARG A 72 0.67 0.14 -12.83
CA ARG A 72 1.81 0.12 -13.74
C ARG A 72 2.94 0.95 -13.14
N ARG A 73 4.12 0.34 -12.99
CA ARG A 73 5.32 1.04 -12.54
C ARG A 73 6.03 1.67 -13.73
N ASP A 74 6.46 2.92 -13.57
CA ASP A 74 7.26 3.64 -14.55
C ASP A 74 8.16 4.66 -13.84
N ALA A 75 9.47 4.63 -14.10
CA ALA A 75 10.47 5.57 -13.57
C ALA A 75 10.32 5.97 -12.08
N GLY A 76 10.03 5.00 -11.19
CA GLY A 76 9.85 5.26 -9.75
C GLY A 76 8.46 5.76 -9.33
N ALA A 77 7.54 5.91 -10.29
CA ALA A 77 6.13 6.16 -10.06
C ALA A 77 5.31 4.86 -10.19
N LEU A 78 4.21 4.79 -9.44
CA LEU A 78 3.18 3.77 -9.54
C LEU A 78 1.89 4.44 -10.01
N ARG A 79 1.49 4.18 -11.25
CA ARG A 79 0.18 4.60 -11.76
C ARG A 79 -0.87 3.62 -11.26
N LEU A 80 -1.67 4.09 -10.31
CA LEU A 80 -2.66 3.28 -9.61
C LEU A 80 -3.76 2.80 -10.55
N VAL A 81 -4.01 1.49 -10.52
CA VAL A 81 -5.14 0.83 -11.19
C VAL A 81 -6.18 0.42 -10.17
N ARG A 82 -5.73 -0.10 -9.02
CA ARG A 82 -6.58 -0.45 -7.89
C ARG A 82 -5.82 -0.26 -6.59
N LEU A 83 -6.56 0.08 -5.54
CA LEU A 83 -6.04 0.18 -4.18
C LEU A 83 -7.09 -0.30 -3.20
N GLY A 84 -6.65 -0.62 -1.99
CA GLY A 84 -7.53 -0.79 -0.85
C GLY A 84 -6.87 -0.26 0.42
N VAL A 85 -7.71 0.25 1.31
CA VAL A 85 -7.28 0.76 2.61
C VAL A 85 -7.18 -0.39 3.59
N LEU A 86 -6.02 -0.56 4.19
CA LEU A 86 -5.77 -1.55 5.25
C LEU A 86 -5.95 -0.93 6.63
N ALA A 87 -5.52 0.33 6.79
CA ALA A 87 -5.75 1.11 7.99
C ALA A 87 -5.82 2.60 7.66
N ARG A 88 -6.68 3.31 8.39
CA ARG A 88 -6.73 4.78 8.36
C ARG A 88 -5.69 5.38 9.32
N PRO A 89 -5.34 6.68 9.20
CA PRO A 89 -4.30 7.29 10.03
C PRO A 89 -4.57 7.20 11.54
N ASP A 90 -5.82 7.31 11.96
CA ASP A 90 -6.29 7.14 13.33
C ASP A 90 -6.03 5.72 13.85
N GLU A 91 -6.30 4.71 13.03
CA GLU A 91 -6.14 3.29 13.38
C GLU A 91 -4.66 2.86 13.48
N LEU A 92 -3.75 3.51 12.75
CA LEU A 92 -2.30 3.25 12.87
C LEU A 92 -1.71 3.86 14.13
N THR A 93 -2.27 4.97 14.61
CA THR A 93 -1.75 5.69 15.79
C THR A 93 -2.08 4.94 17.08
N GLU A 94 -3.23 4.28 17.13
CA GLU A 94 -3.64 3.44 18.27
C GLU A 94 -2.81 2.15 18.41
N ALA A 95 -2.24 1.63 17.32
CA ALA A 95 -1.41 0.43 17.34
C ALA A 95 0.01 0.63 17.92
N VAL A 96 0.39 1.88 18.22
CA VAL A 96 1.71 2.26 18.75
C VAL A 96 1.64 2.72 20.22
N ARG A 97 0.44 2.79 20.80
CA ARG A 97 0.24 3.02 22.24
C ARG A 97 0.17 1.71 22.99
#